data_AF-A0A520GPP7-F1
#
_entry.id   AF-A0A520GPP7-F1
#
_cell.length_a   1.000
_cell.length_b   1.000
_cell.length_c   1.000
_cell.angle_alpha   90.00
_cell.angle_beta   90.00
_cell.angle_gamma   90.00
#
_symmetry.space_group_name_H-M   'P 1'
#
loop_
_entity.id
_entity.type
_entity.pdbx_description
1 polymer ?
#
loop_
_entity_poly.entity_id
_entity_poly.type
_entity_poly.pdbx_seq_one_letter_code
_entity_poly.pdbx_strand_id
1 'polypeptide(L)' 'MFEGLRSQRLLGLFALGWLLLNAPLLTLWDRPLLLWGLPLMPLALFGGWTILIALAAWVAEAPGDH' A
#
# COMPACT_ATOMS: atom_id res chain seq x y z
N MET A 1 -24.02 -11.27 -7.72
CA MET A 1 -23.20 -11.96 -6.69
C MET A 1 -21.69 -11.72 -6.86
N PHE A 2 -21.27 -10.85 -7.81
CA PHE A 2 -19.85 -10.51 -8.03
C PHE A 2 -19.37 -9.30 -7.21
N GLU A 3 -20.26 -8.48 -6.65
CA GLU A 3 -19.91 -7.36 -5.75
C GLU A 3 -19.13 -7.79 -4.50
N GLY A 4 -19.40 -9.00 -3.97
CA GLY A 4 -18.73 -9.50 -2.78
C GLY A 4 -17.22 -9.66 -2.97
N LEU A 5 -16.78 -10.14 -4.15
CA LEU A 5 -15.37 -10.40 -4.41
C LEU A 5 -14.58 -9.10 -4.63
N ARG A 6 -15.19 -8.10 -5.28
CA ARG A 6 -14.57 -6.78 -5.45
C ARG A 6 -14.46 -6.05 -4.12
N SER A 7 -15.52 -6.06 -3.30
CA SER A 7 -15.48 -5.50 -1.94
C SER A 7 -14.48 -6.21 -1.03
N GLN A 8 -14.34 -7.54 -1.13
CA GLN A 8 -13.32 -8.28 -0.39
C GLN A 8 -11.89 -7.89 -0.80
N ARG A 9 -11.63 -7.70 -2.10
CA ARG A 9 -10.32 -7.23 -2.59
C ARG A 9 -10.01 -5.82 -2.10
N LEU A 10 -10.98 -4.91 -2.14
CA LEU A 10 -10.83 -3.56 -1.62
C LEU A 10 -10.60 -3.55 -0.10
N LEU A 11 -11.31 -4.41 0.64
CA LEU A 11 -11.11 -4.56 2.09
C LEU A 11 -9.72 -5.14 2.40
N GLY A 12 -9.26 -6.11 1.60
CA GLY A 12 -7.91 -6.67 1.69
C GLY A 12 -6.85 -5.60 1.42
N LEU A 13 -7.04 -4.76 0.40
CA LEU A 13 -6.17 -3.63 0.11
C LEU A 13 -6.16 -2.59 1.23
N PHE A 14 -7.33 -2.30 1.78
CA PHE A 14 -7.46 -1.40 2.92
C PHE A 14 -6.71 -1.94 4.14
N ALA A 15 -6.90 -3.22 4.48
CA ALA A 15 -6.19 -3.86 5.59
C ALA A 15 -4.67 -3.90 5.34
N LEU A 16 -4.26 -4.17 4.10
CA LEU A 16 -2.85 -4.14 3.70
C LEU A 16 -2.27 -2.74 3.87
N GLY A 17 -2.98 -1.71 3.41
CA GLY A 17 -2.55 -0.32 3.55
C GLY A 17 -2.52 0.14 5.00
N TRP A 18 -3.50 -0.26 5.79
CA TRP A 18 -3.54 0.00 7.22
C TRP A 18 -2.35 -0.63 7.96
N LEU A 19 -1.97 -1.86 7.60
CA LEU A 19 -0.83 -2.55 8.18
C LEU A 19 0.50 -1.94 7.72
N LEU A 20 0.62 -1.63 6.43
CA LEU A 20 1.83 -1.09 5.81
C LEU A 20 2.13 0.34 6.28
N LEU A 21 1.08 1.16 6.43
CA LEU A 21 1.16 2.56 6.85
C LEU A 21 0.85 2.74 8.35
N ASN A 22 0.90 1.65 9.13
CA ASN A 22 0.66 1.74 10.56
C ASN A 22 1.83 2.43 11.27
N ALA A 23 1.55 3.27 12.25
CA ALA A 23 2.57 3.97 13.03
C ALA A 23 3.72 3.06 13.53
N PRO A 24 3.47 1.93 14.24
CA PRO A 24 4.52 1.01 14.68
C PRO A 24 5.33 0.36 13.56
N LEU A 25 4.74 0.10 12.38
CA LEU A 25 5.53 -0.39 11.24
C LEU A 25 6.41 0.73 10.67
N LEU A 26 5.87 1.94 10.55
CA LEU A 26 6.61 3.11 10.07
C LEU A 26 7.75 3.50 11.02
N THR A 27 7.59 3.33 12.34
CA THR A 27 8.67 3.63 13.30
C THR A 27 9.86 2.69 13.16
N LEU A 28 9.67 1.45 12.66
CA LEU A 28 10.79 0.55 12.36
C LEU A 28 11.69 1.12 11.25
N TRP A 29 11.13 1.91 10.35
CA TRP A 29 11.84 2.60 9.26
C TRP A 29 12.38 3.97 9.67
N ASP A 30 12.06 4.47 10.87
CA ASP A 30 12.61 5.69 11.46
C ASP A 30 14.05 5.47 11.93
N ARG A 31 14.92 5.21 10.96
CA ARG A 31 16.34 5.04 11.14
C ARG A 31 17.03 6.27 10.55
N PRO A 32 18.12 6.76 11.16
CA PRO A 32 18.92 7.86 10.62
C PRO A 32 19.79 7.38 9.44
N LEU A 33 19.17 6.71 8.48
CA LEU A 33 19.78 6.19 7.26
C LEU A 33 19.37 7.11 6.11
N LEU A 34 20.35 7.49 5.31
CA LEU A 34 20.16 8.27 4.10
C LEU A 34 20.41 7.36 2.89
N LEU A 35 19.40 7.19 2.04
CA LEU A 35 19.51 6.52 0.75
C LEU A 35 19.51 7.58 -0.34
N TRP A 36 20.57 7.61 -1.16
CA TRP A 36 20.77 8.65 -2.20
C TRP A 36 20.62 10.09 -1.67
N GLY A 37 20.97 10.33 -0.40
CA GLY A 37 20.84 11.63 0.26
C GLY A 37 19.43 11.95 0.78
N LEU A 38 18.44 11.08 0.59
CA LEU A 38 17.10 11.20 1.17
C LEU A 38 16.95 10.32 2.42
N PRO A 39 16.19 10.76 3.43
CA PRO A 39 15.93 9.94 4.61
C PRO A 39 15.12 8.69 4.24
N LEU A 40 15.47 7.56 4.85
CA LEU A 40 14.86 6.25 4.60
C LEU A 40 13.35 6.25 4.88
N MET A 41 12.91 6.92 5.94
CA MET A 41 11.51 6.94 6.38
C MET A 41 10.55 7.48 5.28
N PRO A 42 10.74 8.68 4.70
CA PRO A 42 9.95 9.15 3.56
C PRO A 42 10.01 8.17 2.37
N LEU A 43 11.19 7.60 2.08
CA LEU A 43 11.33 6.69 0.95
C LEU A 43 10.50 5.40 1.14
N ALA A 44 10.53 4.84 2.35
CA ALA A 44 9.72 3.68 2.73
C ALA A 44 8.22 4.01 2.70
N LEU A 45 7.83 5.20 3.18
CA LEU A 45 6.45 5.68 3.15
C LEU A 45 5.92 5.80 1.72
N PHE A 46 6.65 6.52 0.86
CA PHE A 46 6.26 6.68 -0.55
C PHE A 46 6.32 5.36 -1.31
N GLY A 47 7.30 4.50 -1.02
CA GLY A 47 7.40 3.16 -1.60
C GLY A 47 6.19 2.30 -1.25
N GLY A 48 5.83 2.24 0.03
CA GLY A 48 4.65 1.50 0.50
C GLY A 48 3.35 2.05 -0.10
N TRP A 49 3.21 3.38 -0.14
CA TRP A 49 2.07 4.05 -0.76
C TRP A 49 1.97 3.76 -2.27
N THR A 50 3.09 3.72 -2.98
CA THR A 50 3.15 3.38 -4.41
C THR A 50 2.70 1.95 -4.65
N ILE A 51 3.12 1.00 -3.80
CA ILE A 51 2.65 -0.40 -3.87
C ILE A 51 1.14 -0.47 -3.66
N LEU A 52 0.59 0.27 -2.69
CA LEU A 52 -0.85 0.31 -2.47
C LEU A 52 -1.62 0.86 -3.67
N ILE A 53 -1.13 1.94 -4.28
CA ILE A 53 -1.75 2.49 -5.49
C ILE A 53 -1.67 1.52 -6.65
N ALA A 54 -0.51 0.89 -6.88
CA ALA A 54 -0.34 -0.08 -7.96
C ALA A 54 -1.30 -1.27 -7.79
N LEU A 55 -1.45 -1.77 -6.56
CA LEU A 55 -2.40 -2.84 -6.28
C LEU A 55 -3.86 -2.37 -6.40
N ALA A 56 -4.18 -1.15 -5.97
CA ALA A 56 -5.51 -0.57 -6.11
C ALA A 56 -5.88 -0.37 -7.59
N ALA A 57 -4.95 0.16 -8.40
CA ALA A 57 -5.09 0.30 -9.84
C ALA A 57 -5.27 -1.08 -10.49
N TRP A 58 -4.46 -2.07 -10.11
CA TRP A 58 -4.60 -3.44 -10.59
C TRP A 58 -5.96 -4.05 -10.25
N VAL A 59 -6.49 -3.83 -9.04
CA VAL A 59 -7.84 -4.31 -8.66
C VAL A 59 -8.95 -3.54 -9.38
N ALA A 60 -8.73 -2.27 -9.70
CA ALA A 60 -9.68 -1.44 -10.45
C ALA A 60 -9.72 -1.82 -11.93
N GLU A 61 -8.57 -2.06 -12.54
CA GLU A 61 -8.36 -2.46 -13.94
C GLU A 61 -8.54 -3.96 -14.17
N ALA A 62 -8.50 -4.78 -13.11
CA ALA A 62 -8.78 -6.20 -13.21
C ALA A 62 -10.13 -6.38 -13.93
N PRO A 63 -10.15 -7.04 -15.10
CA PRO A 63 -11.29 -7.01 -16.01
C PRO A 63 -12.49 -7.60 -15.28
N GLY A 64 -13.37 -6.72 -14.83
CA GLY A 64 -14.75 -7.06 -14.62
C GLY A 64 -15.33 -7.19 -16.01
N ASP A 65 -15.50 -8.43 -16.45
CA ASP A 65 -16.41 -8.90 -17.49
C ASP A 65 -17.49 -7.81 -17.76
N HIS A 66 -17.29 -7.01 -18.81
CA HIS A 66 -18.30 -6.05 -19.29
C HIS A 66 -19.38 -6.81 -20.06
#